data_AF-A0A534GI51-F1
#
_entry.id   AF-A0A534GI51-F1
#
_cell.length_a   1.000
_cell.length_b   1.000
_cell.length_c   1.000
_cell.angle_alpha   90.00
_cell.angle_beta   90.00
_cell.angle_gamma   90.00
#
_symmetry.space_group_name_H-M   'P 1'
#
loop_
_entity.id
_entity.type
_entity.pdbx_description
1 polymer ?
#
loop_
_entity_poly.entity_id
_entity_poly.type
_entity_poly.pdbx_seq_one_letter_code
_entity_poly.pdbx_strand_id
1 'polypeptide(L)' 'MSSGVRGTIFLEKARVISQLAYDAEQFVLRLGAPKCAAHAGPGTFVHLRCDAALPMRRPLSIMRADARA' A
#
# COMPACT_ATOMS: atom_id res chain seq x y z
N MET A 1 -23.50 -2.53 20.58
CA MET A 1 -22.06 -2.71 20.87
C MET A 1 -21.30 -2.60 19.58
N SER A 2 -20.47 -1.57 19.39
CA SER A 2 -19.56 -1.52 18.24
C SER A 2 -18.49 -2.59 18.48
N SER A 3 -18.54 -3.67 17.71
CA SER A 3 -17.47 -4.67 17.69
C SER A 3 -16.20 -3.98 17.17
N GLY A 4 -15.28 -3.66 18.08
CA GLY A 4 -14.05 -2.95 17.73
C GLY A 4 -13.16 -3.84 16.87
N VAL A 5 -13.12 -3.59 15.56
CA VAL A 5 -12.30 -4.38 14.63
C VAL A 5 -10.83 -3.95 14.76
N ARG A 6 -10.13 -4.50 15.76
CA ARG A 6 -8.68 -4.33 15.95
C ARG A 6 -7.93 -5.34 15.08
N GLY A 7 -6.70 -5.01 14.68
CA GLY A 7 -5.82 -5.94 13.96
C GLY A 7 -6.11 -6.12 12.47
N THR A 8 -6.84 -5.19 11.85
CA THR A 8 -7.18 -5.23 10.42
C THR A 8 -6.05 -4.80 9.48
N ILE A 9 -4.92 -4.36 10.03
CA ILE A 9 -3.78 -3.87 9.26
C ILE A 9 -2.85 -5.05 8.94
N PHE A 10 -2.72 -5.37 7.65
CA PHE A 10 -1.70 -6.30 7.19
C PHE A 10 -0.33 -5.63 7.24
N LEU A 11 0.57 -6.15 8.08
CA LEU A 11 1.97 -5.77 8.08
C LEU A 11 2.74 -6.73 7.18
N GLU A 12 3.31 -6.21 6.09
CA GLU A 12 4.17 -6.97 5.20
C GLU A 12 5.32 -6.11 4.64
N LYS A 13 6.42 -6.77 4.28
CA LYS A 13 7.50 -6.15 3.51
C LYS A 13 7.20 -6.36 2.03
N ALA A 14 6.94 -5.28 1.32
CA ALA A 14 6.67 -5.32 -0.10
C ALA A 14 7.92 -5.00 -0.93
N ARG A 15 8.15 -5.75 -2.00
CA ARG A 15 9.19 -5.43 -3.00
C ARG A 15 8.65 -4.37 -3.96
N VAL A 16 9.44 -3.35 -4.29
CA VAL A 16 9.12 -2.47 -5.42
C VAL A 16 9.38 -3.25 -6.71
N ILE A 17 8.32 -3.52 -7.47
CA ILE A 17 8.38 -4.23 -8.76
C ILE A 17 8.72 -3.24 -9.88
N SER A 18 8.06 -2.08 -9.88
CA SER A 18 8.35 -0.99 -10.81
C SER A 18 7.98 0.37 -10.22
N GLN A 19 8.61 1.42 -10.77
CA GLN A 19 8.29 2.83 -10.51
C GLN A 19 8.20 3.52 -11.86
N LEU A 20 7.05 4.12 -12.16
CA LEU A 20 6.81 4.91 -13.37
C LEU A 20 6.81 6.38 -12.98
N ALA A 21 7.62 7.18 -13.65
CA ALA A 21 7.65 8.63 -13.48
C ALA A 21 6.76 9.30 -14.52
N TYR A 22 6.10 10.37 -14.10
CA TYR A 22 5.27 11.25 -14.91
C TYR A 22 5.70 12.71 -14.66
N ASP A 23 5.18 13.62 -15.49
CA ASP A 23 5.44 15.06 -15.36
C ASP A 23 5.03 15.58 -13.97
N ALA A 24 5.58 16.73 -13.60
CA ALA A 24 5.35 17.37 -12.30
C ALA A 24 5.67 16.48 -11.09
N GLU A 25 6.73 15.66 -11.21
CA GLU A 25 7.26 14.81 -10.13
C GLU A 25 6.22 13.83 -9.57
N GLN A 26 5.35 13.30 -10.44
CA GLN A 26 4.37 12.29 -10.06
C GLN A 26 4.91 10.89 -10.35
N PHE A 27 4.69 9.98 -9.40
CA PHE A 27 5.21 8.62 -9.51
C PHE A 27 4.12 7.58 -9.21
N VAL A 28 4.05 6.54 -10.03
CA VAL A 28 3.21 5.37 -9.79
C VAL A 28 4.11 4.19 -9.44
N LEU A 29 3.86 3.58 -8.29
CA LEU A 29 4.61 2.42 -7.79
C LEU A 29 3.78 1.15 -7.94
N ARG A 30 4.41 0.08 -8.47
CA ARG A 30 3.88 -1.28 -8.36
C ARG A 30 4.63 -2.04 -7.28
N LEU A 31 3.90 -2.56 -6.30
CA LEU A 31 4.45 -3.28 -5.16
C LEU A 31 4.05 -4.75 -5.20
N GLY A 32 5.00 -5.64 -4.90
CA GLY A 32 4.74 -7.04 -4.60
C GLY A 32 4.31 -7.18 -3.14
N ALA A 33 3.02 -7.08 -2.89
CA ALA A 33 2.39 -7.09 -1.57
C ALA A 33 1.18 -8.05 -1.58
N PRO A 34 1.40 -9.38 -1.52
CA PRO A 34 0.36 -10.37 -1.77
C PRO A 34 -0.80 -10.30 -0.77
N LYS A 35 -0.56 -9.93 0.51
CA LYS A 35 -1.67 -9.80 1.48
C LYS A 35 -2.54 -8.59 1.13
N CYS A 36 -1.93 -7.44 0.87
CA CYS A 36 -2.65 -6.24 0.43
C CYS A 36 -3.38 -6.48 -0.90
N ALA A 37 -2.74 -7.10 -1.90
CA ALA A 37 -3.35 -7.36 -3.20
C ALA A 37 -4.58 -8.29 -3.10
N ALA A 38 -4.55 -9.29 -2.22
CA ALA A 38 -5.66 -10.20 -2.00
C ALA A 38 -6.89 -9.56 -1.31
N HIS A 39 -6.71 -8.45 -0.59
CA HIS A 39 -7.77 -7.82 0.21
C HIS A 39 -8.13 -6.40 -0.25
N ALA A 40 -7.40 -5.84 -1.21
CA ALA A 40 -7.64 -4.51 -1.71
C ALA A 40 -9.05 -4.39 -2.32
N GLY A 41 -9.80 -3.38 -1.89
CA GLY A 41 -11.08 -2.99 -2.46
C GLY A 41 -11.11 -1.49 -2.80
N PRO A 42 -12.13 -1.01 -3.53
CA PRO A 42 -12.28 0.41 -3.81
C PRO A 42 -12.26 1.27 -2.52
N GLY A 43 -11.51 2.37 -2.54
CA GLY A 43 -11.36 3.26 -1.37
C GLY A 43 -10.36 2.79 -0.30
N THR A 44 -9.71 1.64 -0.48
CA THR A 44 -8.65 1.16 0.41
C THR A 44 -7.29 1.81 0.10
N PHE A 45 -6.41 1.82 1.09
CA PHE A 45 -5.10 2.47 1.02
C PHE A 45 -4.05 1.67 1.80
N VAL A 46 -2.78 1.88 1.46
CA VAL A 46 -1.63 1.34 2.19
C VAL A 46 -0.92 2.44 2.98
N HIS A 47 -0.27 2.06 4.08
CA HIS A 47 0.65 2.96 4.79
C HIS A 47 2.08 2.54 4.53
N LEU A 48 2.82 3.34 3.75
CA LEU A 48 4.21 3.06 3.44
C LEU A 48 5.16 3.70 4.46
N ARG A 49 6.17 2.96 4.89
CA ARG A 49 7.34 3.53 5.56
C ARG A 49 8.37 3.85 4.49
N CYS A 50 8.64 5.14 4.26
CA CYS A 50 9.58 5.58 3.23
C CYS A 50 11.04 5.48 3.68
N ASP A 51 11.31 5.65 4.97
CA ASP A 51 12.66 5.55 5.53
C ASP A 51 12.62 5.02 6.98
N ALA A 52 13.70 4.40 7.44
CA ALA A 52 13.81 3.95 8.82
C ALA A 52 13.82 5.12 9.82
N ALA A 53 14.42 6.25 9.46
CA ALA A 53 14.51 7.45 10.28
C ALA A 53 13.23 8.29 10.28
N LEU A 54 12.30 8.06 9.34
CA LEU A 54 11.03 8.77 9.27
C LEU A 54 9.94 7.99 10.04
N PRO A 55 9.49 8.48 11.22
CA PRO A 55 8.56 7.72 12.06
C PRO A 55 7.13 7.69 11.50
N MET A 56 6.73 8.73 10.77
CA MET A 56 5.40 8.82 10.16
C MET A 56 5.36 8.07 8.84
N ARG A 57 4.41 7.14 8.71
CA ARG A 57 4.10 6.47 7.44
C ARG A 57 3.34 7.42 6.50
N ARG A 58 3.37 7.13 5.20
CA ARG A 58 2.62 7.85 4.17
C ARG A 58 1.43 7.01 3.72
N PRO A 59 0.19 7.47 3.92
CA PRO A 59 -0.97 6.80 3.36
C PRO A 59 -1.03 7.06 1.85
N LEU A 60 -1.13 6.00 1.05
CA LEU A 60 -1.32 6.09 -0.40
C LEU A 60 -2.52 5.22 -0.80
N SER A 61 -3.47 5.81 -1.51
CA SER A 61 -4.62 5.10 -2.06
C SER A 61 -4.18 4.00 -3.02
N ILE A 62 -4.81 2.83 -2.96
CA ILE A 62 -4.56 1.75 -3.91
C ILE A 62 -5.32 2.07 -5.19
N MET A 63 -4.59 2.39 -6.27
CA MET A 63 -5.18 2.67 -7.58
C MET A 63 -5.68 1.39 -8.28
N ARG A 64 -4.90 0.31 -8.19
CA ARG A 64 -5.20 -1.00 -8.79
C ARG A 64 -4.49 -2.10 -7.99
N ALA A 65 -5.13 -3.25 -7.87
CA ALA A 65 -4.54 -4.47 -7.30
C ALA A 65 -4.82 -5.67 -8.21
N ASP A 66 -3.91 -6.63 -8.22
CA ASP A 66 -4.08 -7.93 -8.85
C ASP A 66 -3.55 -9.00 -7.90
N ALA A 67 -4.45 -9.85 -7.40
CA ALA A 67 -4.13 -10.88 -6.43
C ALA A 67 -3.48 -12.13 -7.06
N ARG A 68 -3.44 -12.23 -8.40
CA ARG A 68 -2.96 -13.41 -9.15
C ARG A 68 -1.75 -13.11 -10.05
N ALA A 69 -1.23 -11.89 -10.00
CA ALA A 69 -0.12 -11.43 -10.83
C ALA A 69 1.24 -12.04 -10.48
#